data_AF-A0A7C8QB13-F1
#
_entry.id   AF-A0A7C8QB13-F1
#
_cell.length_a   1.000
_cell.length_b   1.000
_cell.length_c   1.000
_cell.angle_alpha   90.00
_cell.angle_beta   90.00
_cell.angle_gamma   90.00
#
_symmetry.space_group_name_H-M   'P 1'
#
loop_
_entity.id
_entity.type
_entity.pdbx_description
1 polymer ?
#
loop_
_entity_poly.entity_id
_entity_poly.type
_entity_poly.pdbx_seq_one_letter_code
_entity_poly.pdbx_strand_id
1 'polypeptide(L)'
;MHSEQLGTKTFIHTNIPHALSAPVMNALKANPLSVNLRDLATHYYSLGERMVNLVEDAEDELVDTLSETFRRRTIEIADHAVNPKGALGEGTEFLTGLEESERQIFRAAHDSTKAMKSWRQEKK
;
A
#
# COMPACT_ATOMS: atom_id res chain seq x y z
N MET A 1 -33.68 38.36 10.86
CA MET A 1 -33.63 36.97 10.37
C MET A 1 -32.20 36.48 10.51
N HIS A 2 -31.91 35.79 11.61
CA HIS A 2 -30.64 35.10 11.85
C HIS A 2 -31.00 33.63 11.94
N SER A 3 -30.51 32.83 11.00
CA SER A 3 -30.59 31.37 11.06
C SER A 3 -29.20 30.84 10.79
N GLU A 4 -28.47 30.77 11.89
CA GLU A 4 -27.32 29.93 12.23
C GLU A 4 -26.85 28.98 11.13
N GLN A 5 -25.69 29.30 10.56
CA GLN A 5 -24.80 28.29 9.99
C GLN A 5 -24.41 27.35 11.13
N LEU A 6 -24.92 26.11 11.07
CA LEU A 6 -24.43 24.98 11.87
C LEU A 6 -23.00 24.64 11.42
N GLY A 7 -22.05 25.50 11.78
CA GLY A 7 -20.64 25.21 11.77
C GLY A 7 -20.32 24.29 12.94
N THR A 8 -20.69 23.02 12.84
CA THR A 8 -20.14 21.99 13.73
C THR A 8 -18.74 21.61 13.25
N LYS A 9 -17.81 22.58 13.23
CA LYS A 9 -16.38 22.27 13.38
C LYS A 9 -16.19 21.89 14.85
N THR A 10 -16.68 20.71 15.22
CA THR A 10 -16.27 20.08 16.48
C THR A 10 -14.75 19.98 16.37
N PHE A 11 -14.03 20.66 17.28
CA PHE A 11 -12.58 20.56 17.43
C PHE A 11 -12.24 19.12 17.84
N ILE A 12 -12.26 18.21 16.87
CA ILE A 12 -11.73 16.86 17.02
C ILE A 12 -10.28 16.97 16.60
N HIS A 13 -9.37 16.97 17.57
CA HIS A 13 -7.94 16.84 17.29
C HIS A 13 -7.74 15.46 16.64
N THR A 14 -7.58 15.43 15.32
CA THR A 14 -7.41 14.23 14.52
C THR A 14 -6.03 13.64 14.82
N ASN A 15 -6.01 12.65 15.70
CA ASN A 15 -4.78 11.96 16.05
C ASN A 15 -4.37 11.02 14.89
N ILE A 16 -3.21 11.27 14.29
CA ILE A 16 -2.69 10.46 13.20
C ILE A 16 -2.31 9.08 13.74
N PRO A 17 -2.81 7.98 13.14
CA PRO A 17 -2.44 6.63 13.54
C PRO A 17 -0.92 6.42 13.46
N HIS A 18 -0.36 5.63 14.38
CA HIS A 18 1.08 5.32 14.39
C HIS A 18 1.61 4.80 13.04
N ALA A 19 0.79 4.05 12.30
CA ALA A 19 1.10 3.56 10.96
C ALA A 19 1.40 4.68 9.93
N LEU A 20 0.88 5.88 10.14
CA LEU A 20 1.12 7.06 9.30
C LEU A 20 1.95 8.13 10.01
N SER A 21 2.67 7.75 11.06
CA SER A 21 3.53 8.68 11.81
C SER A 21 4.68 9.18 10.94
N ALA A 22 5.20 10.38 11.26
CA ALA A 22 6.31 10.98 10.52
C ALA A 22 7.54 10.05 10.34
N PRO A 23 7.97 9.25 11.34
CA PRO A 23 9.06 8.29 11.14
C PRO A 23 8.77 7.25 10.05
N VAL A 24 7.53 6.73 10.01
CA VAL A 24 7.11 5.77 8.99
C VAL A 24 7.08 6.43 7.62
N MET A 25 6.48 7.63 7.53
CA MET A 25 6.42 8.39 6.27
C MET A 25 7.83 8.70 5.73
N ASN A 26 8.77 9.06 6.61
CA ASN A 26 10.17 9.29 6.22
C ASN A 26 10.85 8.01 5.75
N ALA A 27 10.61 6.87 6.41
CA ALA A 27 11.13 5.58 5.98
C ALA A 27 10.60 5.20 4.59
N LEU A 28 9.30 5.40 4.33
CA LEU A 28 8.68 5.14 3.03
C LEU A 28 9.26 6.03 1.92
N LYS A 29 9.45 7.32 2.20
CA LYS A 29 10.11 8.25 1.26
C LYS A 29 11.55 7.83 0.94
N ALA A 30 12.30 7.36 1.94
CA ALA A 30 13.69 6.92 1.74
C ALA A 30 13.77 5.61 0.95
N ASN A 31 13.07 4.58 1.41
CA ASN A 31 12.97 3.31 0.72
C ASN A 31 11.64 2.58 1.05
N PRO A 32 10.67 2.55 0.12
CA PRO A 32 9.39 1.91 0.37
C PRO A 32 9.47 0.38 0.42
N LEU A 33 10.54 -0.24 -0.11
CA LEU A 33 10.70 -1.70 -0.14
C LEU A 33 11.19 -2.26 1.21
N SER A 34 11.86 -1.44 2.04
CA SER A 34 12.37 -1.89 3.34
C SER A 34 11.34 -1.85 4.47
N VAL A 35 10.15 -1.32 4.22
CA VAL A 35 9.10 -1.21 5.24
C VAL A 35 8.11 -2.37 5.13
N ASN A 36 7.87 -3.04 6.25
CA ASN A 36 6.82 -4.05 6.37
C ASN A 36 5.47 -3.36 6.63
N LEU A 37 4.67 -3.20 5.57
CA LEU A 37 3.37 -2.53 5.65
C LEU A 37 2.34 -3.35 6.43
N ARG A 38 2.45 -4.69 6.39
CA ARG A 38 1.55 -5.59 7.13
C ARG A 38 1.62 -5.39 8.63
N ASP A 39 2.82 -5.19 9.16
CA ASP A 39 3.06 -4.97 10.60
C ASP A 39 2.53 -3.62 11.07
N LEU A 40 2.49 -2.62 10.18
CA LEU A 40 1.93 -1.30 10.46
C LEU A 40 0.40 -1.33 10.42
N ALA A 41 -0.18 -1.91 9.36
CA ALA A 41 -1.61 -2.13 9.22
C ALA A 41 -1.90 -3.18 8.13
N THR A 42 -2.80 -4.13 8.41
CA THR A 42 -3.20 -5.15 7.42
C THR A 42 -3.81 -4.57 6.13
N HIS A 43 -4.43 -3.39 6.23
CA HIS A 43 -5.01 -2.61 5.12
C HIS A 43 -4.43 -1.19 5.10
N TYR A 44 -3.10 -1.09 4.95
CA TYR A 44 -2.35 0.15 5.00
C TYR A 44 -2.87 1.25 4.07
N TYR A 45 -3.01 0.98 2.76
CA TYR A 45 -3.48 2.01 1.82
C TYR A 45 -4.94 2.42 2.06
N SER A 46 -5.81 1.50 2.46
CA SER A 46 -7.20 1.85 2.82
C SER A 46 -7.27 2.71 4.09
N LEU A 47 -6.33 2.54 5.02
CA LEU A 47 -6.17 3.44 6.15
C LEU A 47 -5.70 4.82 5.67
N GLY A 48 -4.70 4.86 4.81
CA GLY A 48 -4.19 6.10 4.20
C GLY A 48 -5.27 6.90 3.48
N GLU A 49 -6.05 6.26 2.62
CA GLU A 49 -7.16 6.88 1.88
C GLU A 49 -8.19 7.55 2.80
N ARG A 50 -8.54 6.90 3.92
CA ARG A 50 -9.45 7.48 4.93
C ARG A 50 -8.83 8.67 5.67
N MET A 51 -7.52 8.62 5.90
CA MET A 51 -6.79 9.65 6.63
C MET A 51 -6.50 10.89 5.79
N VAL A 52 -6.27 10.74 4.48
CA VAL A 52 -6.14 11.86 3.53
C VAL A 52 -7.34 12.80 3.61
N ASN A 53 -8.56 12.24 3.63
CA ASN A 53 -9.80 13.02 3.76
C ASN A 53 -9.98 13.73 5.12
N LEU A 54 -9.10 13.46 6.09
CA LEU A 54 -9.22 13.93 7.48
C LEU A 54 -8.09 14.88 7.91
N VAL A 55 -6.98 14.92 7.17
CA VAL A 55 -5.79 15.71 7.50
C VAL A 55 -5.61 16.81 6.46
N GLU A 56 -6.17 17.99 6.72
CA GLU A 56 -6.14 19.15 5.79
C GLU A 56 -4.70 19.66 5.52
N ASP A 57 -3.84 19.71 6.54
CA ASP A 57 -2.51 20.34 6.43
C ASP A 57 -1.43 19.48 5.75
N ALA A 58 -1.67 18.17 5.62
CA ALA A 58 -0.68 17.22 5.10
C ALA A 58 -1.26 16.29 4.02
N GLU A 59 -2.38 16.68 3.42
CA GLU A 59 -3.11 15.91 2.40
C GLU A 59 -2.19 15.55 1.22
N ASP A 60 -1.61 16.57 0.56
CA ASP A 60 -0.78 16.41 -0.63
C ASP A 60 0.45 15.51 -0.36
N GLU A 61 1.16 15.77 0.74
CA GLU A 61 2.36 15.01 1.11
C GLU A 61 2.04 13.53 1.39
N LEU A 62 0.90 13.28 2.04
CA LEU A 62 0.44 11.93 2.35
C LEU A 62 0.04 11.20 1.06
N VAL A 63 -0.72 11.84 0.18
CA VAL A 63 -1.14 11.28 -1.11
C VAL A 63 0.07 10.95 -1.98
N ASP A 64 1.03 11.87 -2.11
CA ASP A 64 2.23 11.69 -2.92
C ASP A 64 3.07 10.51 -2.40
N THR A 65 3.29 10.47 -1.08
CA THR A 65 4.09 9.40 -0.47
C THR A 65 3.41 8.03 -0.63
N LEU A 66 2.10 7.95 -0.39
CA LEU A 66 1.35 6.69 -0.54
C LEU A 66 1.34 6.22 -1.99
N SER A 67 1.13 7.13 -2.93
CA SER A 67 1.08 6.83 -4.37
C SER A 67 2.42 6.34 -4.90
N GLU A 68 3.53 7.01 -4.54
CA GLU A 68 4.88 6.60 -4.95
C GLU A 68 5.28 5.27 -4.32
N THR A 69 4.95 5.08 -3.03
CA THR A 69 5.19 3.82 -2.32
C THR A 69 4.46 2.67 -3.02
N PHE A 70 3.17 2.84 -3.32
CA PHE A 70 2.35 1.84 -3.99
C PHE A 70 2.89 1.51 -5.39
N ARG A 71 3.27 2.53 -6.17
CA ARG A 71 3.85 2.36 -7.51
C ARG A 71 5.12 1.53 -7.46
N ARG A 72 6.09 1.91 -6.63
CA ARG A 72 7.40 1.23 -6.55
C ARG A 72 7.24 -0.22 -6.08
N ARG A 73 6.41 -0.45 -5.05
CA ARG A 73 6.16 -1.78 -4.51
C ARG A 73 5.42 -2.68 -5.49
N THR A 74 4.44 -2.15 -6.24
CA THR A 74 3.70 -2.92 -7.26
C THR A 74 4.61 -3.48 -8.35
N ILE A 75 5.63 -2.72 -8.79
CA ILE A 75 6.61 -3.18 -9.77
C ILE A 75 7.40 -4.37 -9.23
N GLU A 76 7.88 -4.27 -7.99
CA GLU A 76 8.64 -5.34 -7.33
C GLU A 76 7.80 -6.60 -7.08
N ILE A 77 6.55 -6.42 -6.66
CA ILE A 77 5.58 -7.50 -6.47
C ILE A 77 5.35 -8.25 -7.79
N ALA A 78 5.22 -7.54 -8.90
CA ALA A 78 5.03 -8.14 -10.21
C ALA A 78 6.25 -8.96 -10.64
N ASP A 79 7.47 -8.47 -10.41
CA ASP A 79 8.70 -9.20 -10.73
C ASP A 79 8.78 -10.51 -9.92
N HIS A 80 8.53 -10.45 -8.62
CA HIS A 80 8.48 -11.63 -7.75
C HIS A 80 7.37 -12.62 -8.12
N ALA A 81 6.21 -12.14 -8.60
CA ALA A 81 5.10 -13.01 -8.98
C ALA A 81 5.41 -13.84 -10.23
N VAL A 82 6.18 -13.29 -11.17
CA VAL A 82 6.55 -13.93 -12.44
C VAL A 82 7.78 -14.85 -12.26
N ASN A 83 8.73 -14.46 -11.40
CA ASN A 83 9.99 -15.15 -11.20
C ASN A 83 9.88 -16.27 -10.14
N PRO A 84 9.98 -17.57 -10.52
CA PRO A 84 9.87 -18.67 -9.56
C PRO A 84 10.95 -18.66 -8.48
N LYS A 85 12.10 -18.02 -8.71
CA LYS A 85 13.17 -17.87 -7.70
C LYS A 85 12.95 -16.68 -6.77
N GLY A 86 12.16 -15.69 -7.17
CA GLY A 86 11.88 -14.49 -6.38
C GLY A 86 11.16 -14.82 -5.06
N ALA A 87 10.24 -15.78 -5.11
CA ALA A 87 9.47 -16.22 -3.94
C ALA A 87 10.19 -17.22 -3.00
N LEU A 88 11.40 -17.68 -3.35
CA LEU A 88 12.12 -18.75 -2.64
C LEU A 88 13.42 -18.27 -1.97
N GLY A 89 13.73 -16.97 -2.00
CA GLY A 89 14.96 -16.41 -1.46
C GLY A 89 14.75 -15.04 -0.81
N GLU A 90 15.53 -14.05 -1.24
CA GLU A 90 15.55 -12.67 -0.71
C GLU A 90 14.18 -11.99 -0.73
N GLY A 91 13.31 -12.34 -1.69
CA GLY A 91 11.95 -11.81 -1.78
C GLY A 91 10.96 -12.36 -0.72
N THR A 92 11.32 -13.39 0.04
CA THR A 92 10.41 -13.97 1.05
C THR A 92 10.04 -12.99 2.15
N GLU A 93 11.03 -12.25 2.67
CA GLU A 93 10.82 -11.23 3.70
C GLU A 93 9.86 -10.13 3.19
N PHE A 94 10.13 -9.59 1.99
CA PHE A 94 9.28 -8.60 1.34
C PHE A 94 7.85 -9.12 1.10
N LEU A 95 7.69 -10.34 0.57
CA LEU A 95 6.39 -10.93 0.27
C LEU A 95 5.56 -11.23 1.53
N THR A 96 6.21 -11.51 2.66
CA THR A 96 5.48 -11.68 3.94
C THR A 96 4.95 -10.35 4.49
N GLY A 97 5.60 -9.24 4.15
CA GLY A 97 5.26 -7.89 4.62
C GLY A 97 4.30 -7.11 3.73
N LEU A 98 3.74 -7.72 2.69
CA LEU A 98 2.72 -7.09 1.84
C LEU A 98 1.48 -6.74 2.67
N GLU A 99 0.72 -5.69 2.34
CA GLU A 99 -0.64 -5.54 2.87
C GLU A 99 -1.70 -6.21 1.96
N GLU A 100 -3.00 -6.06 2.25
CA GLU A 100 -4.03 -6.85 1.55
C GLU A 100 -4.16 -6.52 0.08
N SER A 101 -4.11 -5.24 -0.31
CA SER A 101 -4.20 -4.84 -1.72
C SER A 101 -3.01 -5.39 -2.51
N GLU A 102 -1.80 -5.27 -1.97
CA GLU A 102 -0.58 -5.86 -2.53
C GLU A 102 -0.65 -7.39 -2.67
N ARG A 103 -1.19 -8.09 -1.67
CA ARG A 103 -1.40 -9.55 -1.76
C ARG A 103 -2.34 -9.93 -2.91
N GLN A 104 -3.39 -9.16 -3.14
CA GLN A 104 -4.32 -9.41 -4.24
C GLN A 104 -3.62 -9.24 -5.60
N ILE A 105 -2.81 -8.19 -5.74
CA ILE A 105 -1.99 -7.96 -6.94
C ILE A 105 -1.03 -9.13 -7.17
N PHE A 106 -0.31 -9.57 -6.13
CA PHE A 106 0.61 -10.71 -6.21
C PHE A 106 -0.10 -11.97 -6.70
N ARG A 107 -1.25 -12.32 -6.10
CA ARG A 107 -2.04 -13.51 -6.50
C ARG A 107 -2.49 -13.42 -7.95
N ALA A 108 -3.04 -12.28 -8.37
CA ALA A 108 -3.48 -12.08 -9.75
C ALA A 108 -2.34 -12.20 -10.77
N ALA A 109 -1.18 -11.61 -10.48
CA ALA A 109 0.01 -11.72 -11.32
C ALA A 109 0.58 -13.15 -11.38
N HIS A 110 0.59 -13.85 -10.24
CA HIS A 110 1.07 -15.23 -10.17
C HIS A 110 0.15 -16.20 -10.93
N ASP A 111 -1.16 -16.09 -10.71
CA ASP A 111 -2.17 -16.94 -11.34
C ASP A 111 -2.22 -16.73 -12.85
N SER A 112 -2.13 -15.48 -13.32
CA SER A 112 -2.05 -15.18 -14.75
C SER A 112 -0.80 -15.77 -15.41
N THR A 113 0.35 -15.70 -14.73
CA THR A 113 1.60 -16.31 -15.21
C THR A 113 1.48 -17.83 -15.29
N LYS A 114 0.87 -18.46 -14.28
CA LYS A 114 0.62 -19.90 -14.26
C LYS A 114 -0.33 -20.32 -15.38
N ALA A 115 -1.46 -19.62 -15.54
CA ALA A 115 -2.44 -19.88 -16.59
C ALA A 115 -1.80 -19.77 -17.98
N MET A 116 -0.96 -18.76 -18.22
CA MET A 116 -0.27 -18.59 -19.49
C MET A 116 0.73 -19.73 -19.79
N LYS A 117 1.41 -20.25 -18.76
CA LYS A 117 2.30 -21.41 -18.90
C LYS A 117 1.52 -22.68 -19.25
N SER A 118 0.40 -22.94 -18.56
CA SER A 118 -0.47 -24.09 -18.84
C SER A 118 -1.05 -24.03 -20.25
N TRP A 119 -1.59 -22.88 -20.66
CA TRP A 119 -2.12 -22.68 -22.01
C TRP A 119 -1.06 -22.93 -23.10
N ARG A 120 0.18 -22.48 -22.88
CA ARG A 120 1.30 -22.72 -23.80
C ARG A 120 1.63 -24.21 -23.94
N GLN A 121 1.48 -24.98 -22.87
CA GLN A 121 1.74 -26.42 -22.87
C GLN A 121 0.62 -27.20 -23.57
N GLU A 122 -0.64 -26.80 -23.39
CA GLU A 122 -1.80 -27.41 -24.06
C GLU A 122 -1.77 -27.25 -25.59
N LYS A 123 -1.14 -26.18 -26.09
CA LYS A 123 -0.99 -25.91 -27.54
C LYS A 123 0.23 -26.56 -28.20
N LYS A 124 0.98 -27.39 -27.47
CA LYS A 124 2.20 -28.05 -27.96
C LYS A 124 1.96 -29.54 -28.13
#